data_AF-A0A840WLC3-F1
#
_entry.id   AF-A0A840WLC3-F1
#
_cell.length_a   1.000
_cell.length_b   1.000
_cell.length_c   1.000
_cell.angle_alpha   90.00
_cell.angle_beta   90.00
_cell.angle_gamma   90.00
#
_symmetry.space_group_name_H-M   'P 1'
#
loop_
_entity.id
_entity.type
_entity.pdbx_description
1 polymer ?
#
loop_
_entity_poly.entity_id
_entity_poly.type
_entity_poly.pdbx_seq_one_letter_code
_entity_poly.pdbx_strand_id
1 'polypeptide(L)' 'MVDEKKLERLAEYHGNQDISEEIGTADLEQHPPTGRVMIVSELSLPKELMDRVRDAATEEGAKPAALTRCWIETGLR' A
#
# COMPACT_ATOMS: atom_id res chain seq x y z
N MET A 1 15.85 -11.60 -8.01
CA MET A 1 15.82 -13.07 -8.13
C MET A 1 16.81 -13.62 -7.11
N VAL A 2 16.37 -14.48 -6.19
CA VAL A 2 17.27 -15.04 -5.16
C VAL A 2 18.08 -16.16 -5.79
N ASP A 3 19.39 -16.16 -5.55
CA ASP A 3 20.34 -17.15 -6.06
C ASP A 3 20.11 -18.53 -5.43
N GLU A 4 19.95 -19.55 -6.27
CA GLU A 4 19.56 -20.92 -5.87
C GLU A 4 20.62 -21.58 -4.98
N LYS A 5 21.92 -21.30 -5.22
CA LYS A 5 23.02 -21.81 -4.39
C LYS A 5 23.05 -21.15 -3.01
N LYS A 6 22.62 -19.89 -2.92
CA LYS A 6 22.47 -19.20 -1.63
C LYS A 6 21.37 -19.83 -0.79
N LEU A 7 20.26 -20.21 -1.41
CA LEU A 7 19.15 -20.90 -0.73
C LEU A 7 19.55 -22.28 -0.24
N GLU A 8 20.27 -23.04 -1.05
CA GLU A 8 20.72 -24.39 -0.69
C GLU A 8 21.69 -24.36 0.52
N ARG A 9 22.61 -23.40 0.55
CA ARG A 9 23.50 -23.17 1.71
C ARG A 9 22.75 -22.75 2.97
N LEU A 10 21.72 -21.92 2.83
CA LEU A 10 20.86 -21.53 3.96
C LEU A 10 20.07 -22.73 4.51
N ALA A 11 19.56 -23.59 3.63
CA ALA A 11 18.85 -24.79 4.01
C ALA A 11 19.74 -25.77 4.79
N GLU A 12 20.98 -25.97 4.34
CA GLU A 12 21.95 -26.84 5.03
C GLU A 12 22.36 -26.26 6.40
N TYR A 13 22.51 -24.94 6.49
CA TYR A 13 22.86 -24.24 7.74
C TYR A 13 21.73 -24.33 8.79
N HIS A 14 20.48 -24.12 8.39
CA HIS A 14 19.33 -24.18 9.30
C HIS A 14 18.77 -25.59 9.53
N GLY A 15 19.09 -26.56 8.68
CA GLY A 15 18.68 -27.96 8.86
C GLY A 15 19.41 -28.69 9.99
N ASN A 16 20.58 -28.19 10.40
CA ASN A 16 21.44 -28.80 11.42
C ASN A 16 21.51 -28.00 12.75
N GLN A 17 20.78 -26.88 12.85
CA GLN A 17 20.75 -26.05 14.06
C GLN A 17 19.33 -25.98 14.61
N ASP A 18 19.14 -26.41 15.85
CA ASP A 18 17.88 -26.19 16.56
C ASP A 18 17.81 -24.73 17.01
N ILE A 19 17.17 -23.91 16.18
CA ILE A 19 16.96 -22.47 16.41
C ILE A 19 15.61 -22.19 17.12
N SER A 20 14.94 -23.23 17.63
CA SER A 20 13.60 -23.09 18.23
C SER A 20 13.60 -22.17 19.45
N GLU A 21 14.67 -22.18 20.25
CA GLU A 21 14.80 -21.28 21.40
C GLU A 21 15.05 -19.81 20.99
N GLU A 22 15.83 -19.58 19.93
CA GLU A 22 16.10 -18.23 19.41
C GLU A 22 14.83 -17.62 18.83
N ILE A 23 14.01 -18.41 18.11
CA ILE A 23 12.72 -17.96 17.59
C ILE A 23 11.72 -17.70 18.73
N GLY A 24 11.69 -18.57 19.74
CA GLY A 24 10.78 -18.45 20.88
C GLY A 24 11.05 -17.24 21.77
N THR A 25 12.27 -16.72 21.75
CA THR A 25 12.71 -15.56 22.56
C THR A 25 12.91 -14.28 21.74
N ALA A 26 12.79 -14.37 20.41
CA ALA A 26 12.89 -13.20 19.55
C ALA A 26 11.74 -12.22 19.81
N ASP A 27 12.10 -10.95 20.03
CA ASP A 27 11.13 -9.87 20.07
C ASP A 27 10.44 -9.75 18.70
N LEU A 28 9.11 -9.86 18.71
CA LEU A 28 8.31 -9.59 17.51
C LEU A 28 8.47 -8.12 17.15
N GLU A 29 9.01 -7.84 15.97
CA GLU A 29 8.99 -6.49 15.41
C GLU A 29 7.53 -6.05 15.24
N GLN A 30 7.03 -5.28 16.20
CA GLN A 30 5.74 -4.63 16.10
C GLN A 30 5.92 -3.39 15.23
N HIS A 31 5.55 -3.49 13.96
CA HIS A 31 5.36 -2.29 13.16
C HIS A 31 4.15 -1.54 13.70
N PRO A 32 4.32 -0.32 14.27
CA PRO A 32 3.16 0.47 14.67
C PRO A 32 2.30 0.68 13.42
N PRO A 33 0.96 0.58 13.52
CA PRO A 33 0.11 0.94 12.41
C PRO A 33 0.49 2.37 12.03
N THR A 34 1.00 2.54 10.81
CA THR A 34 1.26 3.86 10.25
C THR A 34 -0.05 4.63 10.42
N GLY A 35 -0.04 5.68 11.24
CA GLY A 35 -1.25 6.37 11.73
C GLY A 35 -2.14 7.04 10.66
N ARG A 36 -1.90 6.71 9.39
CA ARG A 36 -2.70 7.09 8.23
C ARG A 36 -3.24 5.82 7.58
N VAL A 37 -4.45 5.45 7.98
CA VAL A 37 -5.24 4.45 7.25
C VAL A 37 -5.77 5.12 5.98
N MET A 38 -5.48 4.56 4.82
CA MET A 38 -6.07 5.00 3.56
C MET A 38 -7.33 4.18 3.32
N ILE A 39 -8.50 4.81 3.42
CA ILE A 39 -9.77 4.20 3.03
C ILE A 39 -9.93 4.42 1.53
N VAL A 40 -10.06 3.33 0.78
CA VAL A 40 -10.37 3.37 -0.66
C VAL A 40 -11.88 3.22 -0.81
N SER A 41 -12.51 4.22 -1.40
CA SER A 41 -13.94 4.20 -1.73
C SER A 41 -14.11 4.28 -3.24
N GLU A 42 -14.99 3.45 -3.79
CA GLU A 42 -15.37 3.52 -5.19
C GLU A 42 -16.60 4.43 -5.35
N LEU A 43 -16.51 5.38 -6.27
CA LEU A 43 -17.60 6.30 -6.60
C LEU A 43 -17.93 6.15 -8.08
N SER A 44 -19.12 5.63 -8.39
CA SER A 44 -19.61 5.54 -9.75
C SER A 44 -20.35 6.83 -10.12
N LEU A 45 -19.80 7.58 -11.07
CA LEU A 45 -20.44 8.76 -11.64
C LEU A 45 -21.05 8.44 -13.00
N PRO A 46 -22.16 9.10 -13.39
CA PRO A 46 -22.62 9.08 -14.79
C PRO A 46 -21.49 9.49 -15.73
N LYS A 47 -21.44 8.89 -16.92
CA LYS A 47 -20.35 9.11 -17.88
C LYS A 47 -20.12 10.60 -18.18
N GLU A 48 -21.19 11.33 -18.47
CA GLU A 48 -21.13 12.77 -18.76
C GLU A 48 -20.50 13.58 -17.62
N LEU A 49 -20.81 13.21 -16.37
CA LEU A 49 -20.23 13.89 -15.21
C LEU A 49 -18.76 13.50 -15.03
N MET A 50 -18.40 12.24 -15.24
CA MET A 50 -17.02 11.80 -15.17
C MET A 50 -16.15 12.42 -16.27
N ASP A 51 -16.70 12.62 -17.47
CA ASP A 51 -16.00 13.32 -18.56
C ASP A 51 -15.69 14.76 -18.17
N ARG A 52 -16.65 15.49 -17.59
CA ARG A 52 -16.40 16.84 -17.05
C ARG A 52 -15.33 16.88 -15.96
N VAL A 53 -15.29 15.88 -15.09
CA VAL A 53 -14.23 15.75 -14.06
C VAL A 53 -12.86 15.55 -14.71
N ARG A 54 -12.77 14.76 -15.79
CA ARG A 54 -11.53 14.55 -16.53
C ARG A 54 -11.05 15.81 -17.22
N ASP A 55 -11.96 16.57 -17.82
CA ASP A 55 -11.65 17.82 -18.49
C ASP A 55 -11.09 18.84 -17.48
N ALA A 56 -11.80 19.05 -16.37
CA ALA A 56 -11.35 19.94 -15.29
C ALA A 56 -9.99 19.49 -14.69
N ALA A 57 -9.80 18.19 -14.51
CA ALA A 57 -8.53 17.65 -14.02
C ALA A 57 -7.37 17.91 -15.00
N THR A 58 -7.64 17.87 -16.30
CA THR A 58 -6.65 18.18 -17.33
C THR A 58 -6.28 19.66 -17.30
N GLU A 59 -7.27 20.54 -17.16
CA GLU A 59 -7.06 21.99 -17.03
C GLU A 59 -6.24 22.37 -15.79
N GLU A 60 -6.48 21.69 -14.66
CA GLU A 60 -5.75 21.91 -13.40
C GLU A 60 -4.42 21.13 -13.30
N GLY A 61 -4.07 20.33 -14.31
CA GLY A 61 -2.86 19.49 -14.29
C GLY A 61 -2.88 18.42 -13.19
N ALA A 62 -4.06 18.00 -12.75
CA ALA A 62 -4.28 17.06 -11.66
C ALA A 62 -4.82 15.71 -12.16
N LYS A 63 -4.77 14.69 -11.30
CA LYS A 63 -5.47 13.42 -11.57
C LYS A 63 -6.95 13.58 -11.21
N PRO A 64 -7.90 13.00 -11.97
CA PRO A 64 -9.34 13.07 -11.67
C PRO A 64 -9.70 12.68 -10.23
N ALA A 65 -9.06 11.63 -9.70
CA ALA A 65 -9.27 11.19 -8.32
C ALA A 65 -8.74 12.19 -7.28
N ALA A 66 -7.61 12.85 -7.55
CA ALA A 66 -7.06 13.87 -6.67
C ALA A 66 -7.93 15.13 -6.66
N LEU A 67 -8.42 15.54 -7.82
CA LEU A 67 -9.34 16.66 -7.97
C LEU A 67 -10.67 16.38 -7.24
N THR A 68 -11.26 15.20 -7.47
CA THR A 68 -12.51 14.78 -6.81
C THR A 68 -12.37 14.80 -5.29
N ARG A 69 -11.23 14.29 -4.78
CA ARG A 69 -10.94 14.36 -3.34
C ARG A 69 -10.86 15.80 -2.83
N CYS A 70 -10.16 16.67 -3.54
CA CYS A 70 -10.04 18.09 -3.18
C CYS A 70 -11.41 18.78 -3.10
N TRP A 71 -12.29 18.52 -4.07
CA TRP A 71 -13.65 19.07 -4.08
C TRP A 71 -14.50 18.55 -2.93
N ILE A 72 -14.43 17.25 -2.62
CA ILE A 72 -15.13 16.68 -1.45
C ILE A 72 -14.61 17.32 -0.16
N GLU A 73 -13.28 17.40 0.02
CA GLU A 73 -12.68 17.99 1.21
C GLU A 73 -13.02 19.48 1.37
N THR A 74 -13.11 20.22 0.25
CA THR A 74 -13.51 21.64 0.25
C THR A 74 -15.00 21.81 0.58
N GLY A 75 -15.87 20.96 0.03
CA GLY A 75 -17.32 21.05 0.25
C GLY A 75 -17.79 20.60 1.64
N LEU A 76 -16.93 19.91 2.40
CA LEU A 76 -17.19 19.50 3.79
C LEU A 76 -16.71 20.53 4.83
N ARG A 77 -16.06 21.62 4.40
CA ARG A 77 -15.67 22.74 5.26
C ARG A 77 -16.79 23.78 5.36
#